data_AF-A0A2V8PD20-F1
#
_entry.id   AF-A0A2V8PD20-F1
#
_cell.length_a   1.000
_cell.length_b   1.000
_cell.length_c   1.000
_cell.angle_alpha   90.00
_cell.angle_beta   90.00
_cell.angle_gamma   90.00
#
_symmetry.space_group_name_H-M   'P 1'
#
loop_
_entity.id
_entity.type
_entity.pdbx_description
1 polymer ?
#
loop_
_entity_poly.entity_id
_entity_poly.type
_entity_poly.pdbx_seq_one_letter_code
_entity_poly.pdbx_strand_id
1 'polypeptide(L)'
;MGRTSRRRPKHLGRKLLAIRQKLGLSQTQMTKALGLDVHHSAVSNYELGTREPDLLVVLAYARLAKVPMETLVDDKMKLPR
;
A
#
# COMPACT_ATOMS: atom_id res chain seq x y z
N MET A 1 3.72 -17.57 25.17
CA MET A 1 3.61 -18.39 23.95
C MET A 1 3.44 -17.46 22.76
N GLY A 2 4.36 -17.53 21.79
CA GLY A 2 4.50 -16.54 20.73
C GLY A 2 3.25 -16.46 19.84
N ARG A 3 2.77 -15.24 19.60
CA ARG A 3 1.75 -14.96 18.59
C ARG A 3 2.28 -15.48 17.25
N THR A 4 1.58 -16.43 16.64
CA THR A 4 1.80 -16.80 15.24
C THR A 4 1.89 -15.54 14.40
N SER A 5 2.85 -15.45 13.48
CA SER A 5 3.00 -14.29 12.61
C SER A 5 1.68 -14.00 11.90
N ARG A 6 1.26 -12.72 11.90
CA ARG A 6 0.01 -12.31 11.25
C ARG A 6 0.11 -12.66 9.76
N ARG A 7 -0.97 -13.23 9.21
CA ARG A 7 -1.08 -13.42 7.76
C ARG A 7 -1.05 -12.04 7.10
N ARG A 8 -0.15 -11.86 6.13
CA ARG A 8 0.02 -10.63 5.37
C ARG A 8 0.05 -10.93 3.88
N PRO A 9 -0.50 -10.06 3.01
CA PRO A 9 -0.43 -10.27 1.57
C PRO A 9 1.03 -10.19 1.09
N LYS A 10 1.44 -11.14 0.25
CA LYS A 10 2.81 -11.24 -0.28
C LYS A 10 3.11 -10.17 -1.32
N HIS A 11 2.08 -9.64 -2.00
CA HIS A 11 2.23 -8.72 -3.12
C HIS A 11 1.82 -7.27 -2.81
N LEU A 12 1.43 -6.98 -1.56
CA LEU A 12 0.94 -5.66 -1.18
C LEU A 12 1.92 -4.54 -1.54
N GLY A 13 3.18 -4.61 -1.08
CA GLY A 13 4.16 -3.55 -1.32
C GLY A 13 4.37 -3.24 -2.81
N ARG A 14 4.44 -4.28 -3.66
CA ARG A 14 4.55 -4.12 -5.12
C ARG A 14 3.32 -3.43 -5.73
N LYS A 15 2.12 -3.74 -5.22
CA LYS A 15 0.88 -3.08 -5.68
C LYS A 15 0.82 -1.61 -5.26
N LEU A 16 1.24 -1.29 -4.04
CA LEU A 16 1.31 0.10 -3.57
C LEU A 16 2.31 0.93 -4.39
N LEU A 17 3.49 0.36 -4.67
CA LEU A 17 4.50 0.97 -5.53
C LEU A 17 3.95 1.25 -6.94
N ALA A 18 3.28 0.26 -7.54
CA ALA A 18 2.69 0.40 -8.86
C ALA A 18 1.63 1.51 -8.90
N ILE A 19 0.79 1.65 -7.86
CA ILE A 19 -0.17 2.74 -7.74
C ILE A 19 0.55 4.09 -7.73
N ARG A 20 1.56 4.27 -6.87
CA ARG A 20 2.30 5.53 -6.78
C ARG A 20 2.93 5.90 -8.12
N GLN A 21 3.55 4.93 -8.80
CA GLN A 21 4.19 5.14 -10.10
C GLN A 21 3.17 5.53 -11.18
N LYS A 22 2.01 4.88 -11.22
CA LYS A 22 0.93 5.24 -12.16
C LYS A 22 0.37 6.65 -11.95
N LEU A 23 0.33 7.09 -10.69
CA LEU A 23 -0.07 8.46 -10.35
C LEU A 23 1.04 9.50 -10.63
N GLY A 24 2.25 9.07 -10.99
CA GLY A 24 3.37 9.96 -11.25
C GLY A 24 3.91 10.68 -10.01
N LEU A 25 3.66 10.14 -8.81
CA LEU A 25 3.99 10.80 -7.54
C LEU A 25 5.34 10.34 -6.99
N SER A 26 6.10 11.25 -6.39
CA SER A 26 7.20 10.91 -5.48
C SER A 26 6.67 10.31 -4.18
N GLN A 27 7.51 9.66 -3.38
CA GLN A 27 7.10 9.12 -2.08
C GLN A 27 6.58 10.23 -1.14
N THR A 28 7.19 11.41 -1.17
CA THR A 28 6.76 12.60 -0.40
C THR A 28 5.46 13.21 -0.92
N GLN A 29 5.19 13.13 -2.22
CA GLN A 29 3.89 13.54 -2.75
C GLN A 29 2.81 12.51 -2.40
N MET A 30 3.17 11.23 -2.36
CA MET A 30 2.24 10.16 -1.99
C MET A 30 1.74 10.29 -0.56
N THR A 31 2.60 10.67 0.40
CA THR A 31 2.15 10.92 1.78
C THR A 31 1.08 12.00 1.85
N LYS A 32 1.27 13.10 1.10
CA LYS A 32 0.28 14.19 1.01
C LYS A 32 -1.02 13.69 0.37
N ALA A 33 -0.93 12.90 -0.69
CA ALA A 33 -2.09 12.34 -1.39
C ALA A 33 -2.91 11.39 -0.51
N LEU A 34 -2.25 10.61 0.36
CA LEU A 34 -2.93 9.70 1.28
C LEU A 34 -3.79 10.43 2.31
N GLY A 35 -3.53 11.72 2.58
CA GLY A 35 -4.27 12.50 3.57
C GLY A 35 -4.15 11.96 5.00
N LEU A 36 -3.13 11.14 5.25
CA LEU A 36 -2.82 10.54 6.54
C LEU A 36 -1.49 11.10 7.03
N ASP A 37 -1.31 11.18 8.35
CA ASP A 37 -0.08 11.66 8.98
C ASP A 37 1.03 10.58 8.91
N VAL A 38 1.42 10.25 7.68
CA VAL A 38 2.35 9.18 7.33
C VAL A 38 3.63 9.82 6.84
N HIS A 39 4.75 9.50 7.49
CA HIS A 39 6.05 9.96 7.07
C HIS A 39 6.50 9.33 5.74
N HIS A 40 7.27 10.04 4.91
CA HIS A 40 7.70 9.54 3.59
C HIS A 40 8.50 8.24 3.66
N SER A 41 9.30 8.06 4.72
CA SER A 41 10.03 6.81 4.96
C SER A 41 9.09 5.63 5.22
N ALA A 42 7.89 5.86 5.76
CA ALA A 42 6.91 4.80 5.94
C ALA A 42 6.36 4.33 4.59
N VAL A 43 6.06 5.25 3.66
CA VAL A 43 5.67 4.90 2.28
C VAL A 43 6.71 4.02 1.61
N SER A 44 8.00 4.39 1.70
CA SER A 44 9.08 3.57 1.16
C SER A 44 9.12 2.16 1.77
N ASN A 45 8.98 2.06 3.09
CA ASN A 45 8.97 0.77 3.78
C ASN A 45 7.75 -0.09 3.41
N TYR A 46 6.60 0.52 3.16
CA TYR A 46 5.41 -0.19 2.67
C TYR A 46 5.65 -0.74 1.27
N GLU A 47 6.22 0.06 0.37
CA GLU A 47 6.53 -0.32 -1.02
C GLU A 47 7.56 -1.46 -1.08
N LEU A 48 8.57 -1.43 -0.20
CA LEU A 48 9.58 -2.49 -0.07
C LEU A 48 9.06 -3.73 0.66
N GLY A 49 7.90 -3.66 1.32
CA GLY A 49 7.36 -4.74 2.14
C GLY A 49 8.14 -4.99 3.44
N THR A 50 9.03 -4.07 3.84
CA THR A 50 9.77 -4.13 5.11
C THR A 50 8.88 -3.76 6.29
N ARG A 51 7.84 -2.96 6.04
CA ARG A 51 6.79 -2.62 7.02
C ARG A 51 5.42 -2.87 6.41
N GLU A 52 4.51 -3.42 7.22
CA GLU A 52 3.11 -3.55 6.82
C GLU A 52 2.36 -2.24 7.11
N PRO A 53 1.65 -1.65 6.12
CA PRO A 53 0.75 -0.53 6.36
C PRO A 53 -0.48 -0.98 7.15
N ASP A 54 -1.07 -0.07 7.93
CA ASP A 54 -2.36 -0.35 8.56
C ASP A 54 -3.51 -0.37 7.53
N LEU A 55 -4.69 -0.81 7.99
CA LEU A 55 -5.86 -0.98 7.15
C LEU A 55 -6.34 0.34 6.52
N LEU A 56 -6.19 1.47 7.23
CA LEU A 56 -6.63 2.78 6.76
C LEU A 56 -5.72 3.30 5.66
N VAL A 57 -4.40 3.05 5.77
CA VAL A 57 -3.44 3.33 4.71
C VAL A 57 -3.81 2.53 3.46
N VAL A 58 -4.02 1.20 3.58
CA VAL A 58 -4.39 0.37 2.42
C VAL A 58 -5.71 0.84 1.78
N LEU A 59 -6.71 1.21 2.59
CA LEU A 59 -7.97 1.77 2.10
C LEU A 59 -7.76 3.11 1.37
N ALA A 60 -6.89 3.98 1.87
CA ALA A 60 -6.55 5.24 1.22
C ALA A 60 -5.90 5.02 -0.15
N TYR A 61 -4.96 4.08 -0.26
CA TYR A 61 -4.38 3.67 -1.56
C TYR A 61 -5.46 3.17 -2.54
N ALA A 62 -6.38 2.33 -2.08
CA ALA A 62 -7.46 1.80 -2.90
C ALA A 62 -8.35 2.93 -3.45
N ARG A 63 -8.72 3.89 -2.59
CA ARG A 63 -9.52 5.06 -2.98
C ARG A 63 -8.79 5.97 -3.96
N LEU A 64 -7.52 6.26 -3.72
CA LEU A 64 -6.69 7.07 -4.64
C LEU A 64 -6.56 6.43 -6.02
N ALA A 65 -6.35 5.10 -6.06
CA ALA A 65 -6.25 4.35 -7.29
C ALA A 65 -7.61 4.05 -7.95
N LYS A 66 -8.73 4.39 -7.28
CA LYS A 66 -10.10 4.06 -7.71
C LYS A 66 -10.30 2.56 -7.99
N VAL A 67 -9.73 1.71 -7.15
CA VAL A 67 -9.87 0.25 -7.24
C VAL A 67 -10.49 -0.32 -5.97
N PRO A 68 -11.19 -1.46 -6.04
CA PRO A 68 -11.60 -2.20 -4.85
C PRO A 68 -10.40 -2.57 -3.98
N MET A 69 -10.50 -2.39 -2.66
CA MET A 69 -9.43 -2.69 -1.70
C MET A 69 -8.96 -4.15 -1.77
N GLU A 70 -9.88 -5.07 -2.08
CA GLU A 70 -9.60 -6.49 -2.32
C GLU A 70 -8.47 -6.69 -3.35
N THR A 71 -8.40 -5.84 -4.37
CA THR A 71 -7.35 -5.87 -5.40
C THR A 71 -5.96 -5.71 -4.80
N LEU A 72 -5.83 -5.00 -3.67
CA LEU A 72 -4.56 -4.80 -2.97
C LEU A 72 -4.21 -5.97 -2.06
N VAL A 73 -5.19 -6.48 -1.31
CA VAL A 73 -4.95 -7.47 -0.24
C VAL A 73 -5.03 -8.93 -0.70
N ASP A 74 -5.68 -9.22 -1.83
CA ASP A 74 -5.72 -10.57 -2.41
C ASP A 74 -4.54 -10.79 -3.37
N ASP A 75 -3.63 -11.68 -2.99
CA ASP A 75 -2.45 -12.04 -3.81
C ASP A 75 -2.82 -12.65 -5.17
N LYS A 76 -4.05 -13.14 -5.36
CA LYS A 76 -4.53 -13.69 -6.65
C LYS A 76 -4.95 -12.60 -7.63
N MET A 77 -5.24 -11.39 -7.15
CA MET A 77 -5.69 -10.28 -7.98
C MET A 77 -4.55 -9.40 -8.47
N LYS A 78 -4.70 -8.91 -9.71
CA LYS A 78 -3.77 -7.97 -10.36
C LYS A 78 -4.40 -6.58 -10.40
N LEU A 79 -3.57 -5.55 -10.32
CA LEU A 79 -4.03 -4.19 -10.55
C LEU A 79 -4.53 -4.05 -12.00
N PRO A 80 -5.65 -3.35 -12.23
CA PRO A 80 -6.12 -3.03 -13.58
C PRO A 80 -5.05 -2.20 -14.30
N ARG A 81 -4.99 -2.35 -15.64
CA ARG A 81 -4.00 -1.66 -16.48
C ARG A 81 -4.29 -0.17 -16.57
#